data_AF-A0A840ZPT1-F1
#
_entry.id   AF-A0A840ZPT1-F1
#
_cell.length_a   1.000
_cell.length_b   1.000
_cell.length_c   1.000
_cell.angle_alpha   90.00
_cell.angle_beta   90.00
_cell.angle_gamma   90.00
#
_symmetry.space_group_name_H-M   'P 1'
#
loop_
_entity.id
_entity.type
_entity.pdbx_description
1 polymer ?
#
loop_
_entity_poly.entity_id
_entity_poly.type
_entity_poly.pdbx_seq_one_letter_code
_entity_poly.pdbx_strand_id
1 'polypeptide(L)' 'MRGYEAKAQVMADVATVIEQARREGRDLATALRIARVTLAYISGPQPDPEQTRALEAFDRQLRQLSS' A
#
# COMPACT_ATOMS: atom_id res chain seq x y z
N MET A 1 -16.45 -17.01 -0.48
CA MET A 1 -15.48 -16.60 0.56
C MET A 1 -14.03 -16.47 0.08
N ARG A 2 -13.58 -17.11 -1.01
CA ARG A 2 -12.16 -17.03 -1.48
C ARG A 2 -11.65 -15.63 -1.91
N GLY A 3 -12.52 -14.73 -2.38
CA GLY A 3 -12.10 -13.43 -2.90
C GLY A 3 -11.67 -12.42 -1.82
N TYR A 4 -12.27 -12.47 -0.63
CA TYR A 4 -11.94 -11.55 0.47
C TYR A 4 -10.61 -11.92 1.14
N GLU A 5 -10.34 -13.21 1.34
CA GLU A 5 -9.07 -13.70 1.90
C GLU A 5 -7.88 -13.35 1.02
N ALA A 6 -8.04 -13.44 -0.30
CA ALA A 6 -6.99 -13.04 -1.26
C ALA A 6 -6.65 -11.55 -1.16
N LYS A 7 -7.64 -10.68 -0.91
CA LYS A 7 -7.41 -9.24 -0.73
C LYS A 7 -6.68 -8.93 0.58
N ALA A 8 -7.06 -9.60 1.67
CA ALA A 8 -6.41 -9.44 2.97
C ALA A 8 -4.94 -9.88 2.95
N GLN A 9 -4.65 -11.01 2.27
CA GLN A 9 -3.27 -11.49 2.13
C GLN A 9 -2.39 -10.48 1.37
N VAL A 10 -2.89 -9.91 0.27
CA VAL A 10 -2.09 -8.93 -0.50
C VAL A 10 -1.82 -7.66 0.32
N MET A 11 -2.73 -7.24 1.20
CA MET A 11 -2.47 -6.13 2.11
C MET A 11 -1.38 -6.43 3.12
N ALA A 12 -1.35 -7.65 3.67
CA ALA A 12 -0.29 -8.09 4.57
C ALA A 12 1.08 -8.18 3.86
N ASP A 13 1.09 -8.65 2.62
CA ASP A 13 2.30 -8.74 1.80
C ASP A 13 2.85 -7.34 1.48
N VAL A 14 1.96 -6.40 1.11
CA VAL A 14 2.32 -5.00 0.87
C VAL A 14 2.91 -4.34 2.12
N ALA A 15 2.29 -4.53 3.29
CA ALA A 15 2.80 -4.00 4.55
C ALA A 15 4.20 -4.56 4.89
N THR A 16 4.41 -5.85 4.62
CA THR A 16 5.71 -6.52 4.83
C THR A 16 6.80 -5.94 3.94
N VAL A 17 6.51 -5.71 2.65
CA VAL A 17 7.47 -5.11 1.70
C VAL A 17 7.87 -3.69 2.13
N ILE A 18 6.92 -2.88 2.59
CA ILE A 18 7.20 -1.52 3.08
C ILE A 18 8.09 -1.58 4.32
N GLU A 19 7.76 -2.43 5.30
CA GLU A 19 8.55 -2.55 6.54
C GLU A 19 9.96 -3.09 6.29
N GLN A 20 10.12 -4.04 5.38
CA GLN A 20 11.43 -4.52 4.93
C GLN A 20 12.23 -3.40 4.25
N ALA A 21 11.62 -2.65 3.33
CA ALA A 21 12.28 -1.53 2.68
C ALA A 21 12.76 -0.48 3.69
N ARG A 22 11.93 -0.17 4.71
CA ARG A 22 12.30 0.74 5.79
C ARG A 22 13.48 0.23 6.62
N ARG A 23 13.48 -1.06 6.99
CA ARG A 23 14.55 -1.66 7.82
C ARG A 23 15.88 -1.76 7.08
N GLU A 24 15.84 -2.05 5.79
CA GLU A 24 17.03 -2.28 4.98
C GLU A 24 17.59 -0.99 4.35
N GLY A 25 16.94 0.16 4.58
CA GLY A 25 17.33 1.42 3.94
C GLY A 25 17.20 1.40 2.41
N ARG A 26 16.40 0.46 1.87
CA ARG A 26 16.06 0.42 0.45
C ARG A 26 15.10 1.56 0.13
N ASP A 27 14.95 1.89 -1.16
CA ASP A 27 14.10 2.99 -1.63
C ASP A 27 12.64 2.85 -1.15
N LEU A 28 12.37 3.44 0.01
CA LEU A 28 11.08 3.44 0.68
C LEU A 28 10.03 4.16 -0.17
N ALA A 29 10.42 5.17 -0.95
CA ALA A 29 9.51 5.85 -1.85
C ALA A 29 9.04 4.90 -2.96
N THR A 30 9.92 4.07 -3.51
CA THR A 30 9.54 3.04 -4.48
C THR A 30 8.64 1.97 -3.86
N ALA A 31 8.96 1.49 -2.65
CA ALA A 31 8.11 0.52 -1.95
C ALA A 31 6.68 1.06 -1.69
N LEU A 32 6.57 2.32 -1.26
CA LEU A 32 5.28 2.99 -1.06
C LEU A 32 4.52 3.23 -2.37
N ARG A 33 5.21 3.54 -3.48
CA ARG A 33 4.56 3.65 -4.81
C ARG A 33 3.96 2.31 -5.25
N ILE A 34 4.69 1.22 -5.08
CA ILE A 34 4.21 -0.14 -5.41
C ILE A 34 2.99 -0.47 -4.55
N ALA A 35 3.10 -0.27 -3.24
CA ALA A 35 2.01 -0.49 -2.29
C ALA A 35 0.71 0.24 -2.68
N ARG A 36 0.84 1.53 -3.01
CA ARG A 36 -0.27 2.37 -3.44
C ARG A 36 -0.93 1.84 -4.71
N VAL A 37 -0.15 1.50 -5.73
CA VAL A 37 -0.68 0.97 -7.01
C VAL A 37 -1.38 -0.36 -6.80
N THR A 38 -0.79 -1.27 -6.02
CA THR A 38 -1.38 -2.56 -5.68
C THR A 38 -2.71 -2.39 -4.97
N LEU A 39 -2.77 -1.54 -3.95
CA LEU A 39 -4.01 -1.25 -3.23
C LEU A 39 -5.07 -0.66 -4.15
N ALA A 40 -4.72 0.33 -4.98
CA ALA A 40 -5.65 0.94 -5.93
C ALA A 40 -6.23 -0.09 -6.92
N TYR A 41 -5.39 -0.99 -7.44
CA TYR A 41 -5.81 -2.05 -8.35
C TYR A 41 -6.83 -3.00 -7.69
N ILE A 42 -6.57 -3.41 -6.45
CA ILE A 42 -7.41 -4.37 -5.71
C ILE A 42 -8.73 -3.76 -5.23
N SER A 43 -8.68 -2.48 -4.89
CA SER A 43 -9.85 -1.72 -4.43
C SER A 43 -10.82 -1.45 -5.58
N GLY A 44 -10.32 -1.39 -6.81
CA GLY A 44 -11.13 -1.12 -7.99
C GLY A 44 -11.65 0.32 -8.02
N PRO A 45 -12.64 0.62 -8.87
CA PRO A 45 -13.11 1.99 -9.10
C PRO A 45 -13.88 2.60 -7.92
N GLN A 46 -14.31 1.78 -6.95
CA GLN A 46 -15.04 2.21 -5.75
C GLN A 46 -14.42 1.54 -4.51
N PRO A 47 -13.26 2.04 -4.04
CA PRO A 47 -12.66 1.57 -2.80
C PRO A 47 -13.63 1.73 -1.63
N ASP A 48 -13.58 0.79 -0.68
CA ASP A 48 -14.26 0.99 0.60
C ASP A 48 -13.57 2.11 1.43
N PRO A 49 -14.20 2.59 2.51
CA PRO A 49 -13.64 3.68 3.31
C PRO A 49 -12.27 3.38 3.93
N GLU A 50 -11.97 2.12 4.22
CA GLU A 50 -10.69 1.71 4.81
C GLU A 50 -9.57 1.75 3.75
N GLN A 51 -9.84 1.21 2.57
CA GLN A 51 -8.95 1.28 1.40
C GLN A 51 -8.67 2.73 0.99
N THR A 52 -9.70 3.58 1.03
CA THR A 52 -9.55 5.02 0.74
C THR A 52 -8.58 5.68 1.72
N ARG A 53 -8.75 5.46 3.02
CA ARG A 53 -7.85 6.01 4.06
C ARG A 53 -6.42 5.50 3.91
N ALA A 54 -6.25 4.23 3.54
CA ALA A 54 -4.92 3.65 3.31
C ALA A 54 -4.24 4.25 2.08
N LEU A 55 -4.96 4.47 0.98
CA LEU A 55 -4.44 5.18 -0.20
C LEU A 55 -4.00 6.62 0.14
N GLU A 56 -4.82 7.35 0.89
CA GLU A 56 -4.47 8.71 1.35
C GLU A 56 -3.26 8.73 2.28
N ALA A 57 -3.09 7.71 3.12
CA ALA A 57 -1.92 7.57 3.99
C ALA A 57 -0.64 7.38 3.16
N PHE A 58 -0.67 6.49 2.15
CA PHE A 58 0.46 6.31 1.23
C PHE A 58 0.78 7.60 0.47
N ASP A 59 -0.23 8.32 -0.01
CA ASP A 59 -0.04 9.60 -0.71
C ASP A 59 0.61 10.66 0.17
N ARG A 60 0.24 10.73 1.45
CA ARG A 60 0.89 11.64 2.42
C ARG A 60 2.34 11.26 2.67
N GLN A 61 2.63 9.98 2.88
CA GLN A 61 4.01 9.51 3.11
C GLN A 61 4.91 9.74 1.89
N LEU A 62 4.39 9.50 0.67
CA LEU A 62 5.14 9.77 -0.56
C LEU A 62 5.48 11.25 -0.73
N ARG A 63 4.55 12.15 -0.38
CA ARG A 63 4.83 13.60 -0.40
C ARG A 63 5.90 14.00 0.60
N GLN A 64 5.89 13.42 1.80
CA GLN A 64 6.90 13.68 2.83
C GLN A 64 8.30 13.25 2.40
N LEU A 65 8.41 12.15 1.64
CA LEU A 65 9.70 11.66 1.13
C LEU A 65 10.21 12.41 -0.10
N SER A 66 9.34 13.17 -0.78
CA SER A 66 9.68 13.91 -2.00
C SER A 66 9.95 15.40 -1.73
N SER A 67 9.88 15.83 -0.47
CA SER A 67 10.07 17.21 -0.01
C SER A 67 11.35 17.34 0.79
#